data_AF-A0A8T4TF74-F1
#
_entry.id   AF-A0A8T4TF74-F1
#
_cell.length_a   1.000
_cell.length_b   1.000
_cell.length_c   1.000
_cell.angle_alpha   90.00
_cell.angle_beta   90.00
_cell.angle_gamma   90.00
#
_symmetry.space_group_name_H-M   'P 1'
#
loop_
_entity.id
_entity.type
_entity.pdbx_description
1 polymer ?
#
loop_
_entity_poly.entity_id
_entity_poly.type
_entity_poly.pdbx_seq_one_letter_code
_entity_poly.pdbx_strand_id
1 'polypeptide(L)'
;MADSHKKEKRYRVVFDRKNCIGAAACAAVAPEFWEMKEDGKADLIGFKVDKNGNQYIILAENQMTSELKNALALNKEAAEVCPVQVIHIYDDETGEKLI
;
A
#
# COMPACT_ATOMS: atom_id res chain seq x y z
N MET A 1 -23.72 28.87 -2.52
CA MET A 1 -23.37 27.59 -3.17
C MET A 1 -21.97 27.24 -2.69
N ALA A 2 -21.79 26.17 -1.93
CA ALA A 2 -20.48 25.82 -1.35
C ALA A 2 -19.81 24.77 -2.24
N ASP A 3 -18.79 25.22 -2.98
CA ASP A 3 -17.83 24.40 -3.72
C ASP A 3 -17.25 23.29 -2.85
N SER A 4 -17.92 22.15 -2.88
CA SER A 4 -17.42 20.90 -2.30
C SER A 4 -16.34 20.37 -3.23
N HIS A 5 -15.12 20.79 -2.96
CA HIS A 5 -13.90 20.29 -3.57
C HIS A 5 -13.84 18.77 -3.36
N LYS A 6 -14.29 18.00 -4.35
CA LYS A 6 -14.11 16.55 -4.38
C LYS A 6 -12.64 16.28 -4.77
N LYS A 7 -11.72 16.48 -3.82
CA LYS A 7 -10.30 16.13 -4.00
C LYS A 7 -10.22 14.63 -4.25
N GLU A 8 -9.58 14.28 -5.36
CA GLU A 8 -9.26 12.91 -5.73
C GLU A 8 -8.23 12.37 -4.75
N LYS A 9 -8.70 11.70 -3.69
CA LYS A 9 -7.84 11.13 -2.65
C LYS A 9 -6.90 10.11 -3.26
N ARG A 10 -5.61 10.28 -3.01
CA ARG A 10 -4.55 9.38 -3.47
C ARG A 10 -3.74 8.89 -2.28
N TYR A 11 -3.47 7.59 -2.24
CA TYR A 11 -2.66 6.99 -1.19
C TYR A 11 -1.45 6.31 -1.79
N ARG A 12 -0.30 6.48 -1.16
CA ARG A 12 0.94 5.85 -1.55
C ARG A 12 1.26 4.74 -0.55
N VAL A 13 1.23 3.50 -1.02
CA VAL A 13 1.66 2.33 -0.24
C VAL A 13 3.13 2.12 -0.54
N VAL A 14 3.97 2.14 0.50
CA VAL A 14 5.42 1.94 0.44
C VAL A 14 5.76 0.67 1.21
N PHE A 15 6.62 -0.15 0.64
CA PHE A 15 7.03 -1.43 1.17
C PHE A 15 8.54 -1.55 1.19
N ASP A 16 9.07 -1.77 2.39
CA ASP A 16 10.47 -2.05 2.62
C ASP A 16 10.76 -3.55 2.51
N ARG A 17 11.03 -3.97 1.27
CA ARG A 17 11.42 -5.34 0.96
C ARG A 17 12.73 -5.77 1.63
N LYS A 18 13.64 -4.84 1.96
CA LYS A 18 14.93 -5.18 2.57
C LYS A 18 14.70 -5.78 3.95
N ASN A 19 13.81 -5.17 4.73
CA ASN A 19 13.45 -5.60 6.06
C ASN A 19 12.33 -6.67 6.11
N CYS A 20 11.74 -7.01 4.96
CA CYS A 20 10.78 -8.11 4.87
C CYS A 20 11.42 -9.45 5.26
N ILE A 21 10.79 -10.14 6.22
CA ILE A 21 11.23 -11.47 6.72
C ILE A 21 10.46 -12.64 6.09
N GLY A 22 9.57 -12.39 5.13
CA GLY A 22 8.85 -13.47 4.45
C GLY A 22 7.68 -14.08 5.22
N ALA A 23 7.04 -13.33 6.14
CA ALA A 23 5.94 -13.84 6.96
C ALA A 23 4.67 -14.22 6.17
N ALA A 24 4.58 -13.86 4.89
CA ALA A 24 3.44 -14.11 3.99
C ALA A 24 2.06 -13.57 4.44
N ALA A 25 1.97 -12.88 5.57
CA ALA A 25 0.71 -12.35 6.11
C ALA A 25 0.05 -11.33 5.16
N CYS A 26 0.85 -10.48 4.50
CA CYS A 26 0.35 -9.51 3.53
C CYS A 26 -0.26 -10.17 2.28
N ALA A 27 0.35 -11.25 1.77
CA ALA A 27 -0.17 -12.02 0.65
C ALA A 27 -1.41 -12.83 1.02
N ALA A 28 -1.59 -13.19 2.29
CA ALA A 28 -2.80 -13.84 2.77
C ALA A 28 -3.99 -12.87 2.91
N VAL A 29 -3.73 -11.65 3.41
CA VAL A 29 -4.75 -10.61 3.58
C VAL A 29 -5.13 -9.96 2.25
N ALA A 30 -4.12 -9.64 1.44
CA ALA A 30 -4.27 -8.83 0.24
C ALA A 30 -3.57 -9.50 -0.97
N PRO A 31 -4.00 -10.70 -1.40
CA PRO A 31 -3.37 -11.46 -2.48
C PRO A 31 -3.40 -10.74 -3.84
N GLU A 32 -4.31 -9.79 -4.02
CA GLU A 32 -4.41 -8.95 -5.22
C GLU A 32 -3.35 -7.84 -5.29
N PHE A 33 -2.74 -7.48 -4.15
CA PHE A 33 -1.68 -6.46 -4.06
C PHE A 33 -0.31 -7.04 -3.69
N TRP A 34 -0.25 -8.26 -3.15
CA TRP A 34 0.95 -8.85 -2.61
C TRP A 34 1.16 -10.27 -3.13
N GLU A 35 2.33 -10.51 -3.71
CA GLU A 35 2.76 -11.83 -4.20
C GLU A 35 3.98 -12.30 -3.41
N MET A 36 4.02 -13.56 -3.01
CA MET A 36 5.22 -14.17 -2.46
C MET A 36 6.14 -14.62 -3.59
N LYS A 37 7.39 -14.19 -3.56
CA LYS A 37 8.43 -14.59 -4.52
C LYS A 37 9.22 -15.79 -4.02
N GLU A 38 9.93 -16.43 -4.95
CA GLU A 38 10.78 -17.60 -4.68
C GLU A 38 11.95 -17.28 -3.74
N ASP A 39 12.36 -16.02 -3.59
CA ASP A 39 13.38 -15.63 -2.60
C ASP A 39 12.84 -15.59 -1.16
N GLY A 40 11.58 -15.99 -0.95
CA GLY A 40 10.93 -16.06 0.35
C GLY A 40 10.45 -14.70 0.86
N LYS A 41 10.46 -13.66 0.02
CA LYS A 41 9.95 -12.32 0.37
C LYS A 41 8.69 -12.00 -0.41
N ALA A 42 7.86 -11.13 0.16
CA ALA A 42 6.74 -10.56 -0.57
C ALA A 42 7.24 -9.50 -1.55
N ASP A 43 6.51 -9.31 -2.65
CA ASP A 43 6.59 -8.18 -3.57
C ASP A 43 5.20 -7.56 -3.71
N LEU A 44 5.13 -6.24 -3.85
CA LEU A 44 3.89 -5.59 -4.28
C LEU A 44 3.60 -5.95 -5.75
N ILE A 45 2.35 -6.13 -6.10
CA ILE A 45 1.94 -6.28 -7.50
C ILE A 45 1.89 -4.90 -8.16
N GLY A 46 2.56 -4.74 -9.29
CA GLY A 46 2.59 -3.47 -10.03
C GLY A 46 3.42 -2.36 -9.37
N PHE A 47 4.35 -2.71 -8.48
CA PHE A 47 5.19 -1.74 -7.79
C PHE A 47 6.10 -0.92 -8.70
N LYS A 48 6.42 0.28 -8.22
CA LYS A 48 7.55 1.09 -8.64
C LYS A 48 8.62 1.05 -7.56
N VAL A 49 9.86 1.31 -7.94
CA VAL A 49 10.99 1.34 -7.01
C VAL A 49 11.39 2.79 -6.77
N ASP A 50 11.44 3.21 -5.52
CA ASP A 50 11.95 4.51 -5.12
C ASP A 50 13.49 4.54 -5.19
N LYS A 51 14.08 5.74 -5.17
CA LYS A 51 15.54 5.94 -5.11
C LYS A 51 16.23 5.17 -3.97
N ASN A 52 15.51 4.84 -2.89
CA ASN A 52 16.04 4.06 -1.76
C ASN A 52 16.00 2.54 -1.98
N GLY A 53 15.42 2.07 -3.09
CA GLY A 53 15.19 0.65 -3.38
C GLY A 53 13.94 0.07 -2.73
N ASN A 54 13.04 0.93 -2.22
CA ASN A 54 11.76 0.51 -1.63
C ASN A 54 10.70 0.39 -2.72
N GLN A 55 9.82 -0.59 -2.58
CA GLN A 55 8.72 -0.80 -3.52
C GLN A 55 7.56 0.11 -3.13
N TYR A 56 6.83 0.68 -4.09
CA TYR A 56 5.65 1.48 -3.78
C TYR A 56 4.62 1.46 -4.92
N ILE A 57 3.35 1.63 -4.57
CA ILE A 57 2.25 1.88 -5.53
C ILE A 57 1.47 3.11 -5.12
N ILE A 58 0.78 3.70 -6.09
CA ILE A 58 -0.13 4.80 -5.87
C ILE A 58 -1.53 4.27 -6.12
N LEU A 59 -2.33 4.24 -5.07
CA LEU A 59 -3.76 3.98 -5.12
C LEU A 59 -4.47 5.30 -5.41
N ALA A 60 -4.82 5.49 -6.68
CA ALA A 60 -5.51 6.67 -7.19
C ALA A 60 -6.72 6.21 -8.02
N GLU A 61 -7.92 6.68 -7.65
CA GLU A 61 -9.11 6.50 -8.48
C GLU A 61 -9.93 7.78 -8.51
N ASN A 62 -10.50 8.04 -9.69
CA ASN A 62 -11.08 9.33 -10.07
C ASN A 62 -12.47 9.55 -9.45
N GLN A 63 -13.00 8.57 -8.72
CA GLN A 63 -14.17 8.69 -7.88
C GLN A 63 -13.95 7.84 -6.61
N MET A 64 -14.57 8.23 -5.49
CA MET A 64 -14.67 7.40 -4.27
C MET A 64 -15.48 6.12 -4.54
N THR A 65 -15.01 5.25 -5.41
CA THR A 65 -15.51 3.90 -5.62
C THR A 65 -15.15 3.07 -4.40
N SER A 66 -15.96 2.06 -4.12
CA SER A 66 -15.72 1.09 -3.05
C SER A 66 -14.37 0.38 -3.22
N GLU A 67 -13.83 0.35 -4.45
CA GLU A 67 -12.56 -0.29 -4.80
C GLU A 67 -11.35 0.39 -4.15
N LEU A 68 -11.18 1.71 -4.28
CA LEU A 68 -10.08 2.43 -3.60
C LEU A 68 -10.13 2.25 -2.08
N LYS A 69 -11.32 2.31 -1.49
CA LYS A 69 -11.49 2.08 -0.04
C LYS A 69 -11.15 0.65 0.34
N ASN A 70 -11.55 -0.33 -0.46
CA ASN A 70 -11.23 -1.74 -0.24
C ASN A 70 -9.73 -1.98 -0.37
N ALA A 71 -9.10 -1.49 -1.42
CA ALA A 71 -7.66 -1.55 -1.63
C ALA A 71 -6.90 -0.94 -0.45
N LEU A 72 -7.31 0.25 0.01
CA LEU A 72 -6.72 0.88 1.18
C LEU A 72 -6.90 0.04 2.45
N ALA A 73 -8.10 -0.50 2.67
CA ALA A 73 -8.41 -1.33 3.84
C ALA A 73 -7.56 -2.61 3.87
N LEU A 74 -7.49 -3.32 2.74
CA LEU A 74 -6.67 -4.53 2.58
C LEU A 74 -5.17 -4.25 2.83
N ASN A 75 -4.64 -3.15 2.27
CA ASN A 75 -3.25 -2.79 2.47
C ASN A 75 -2.96 -2.29 3.90
N LYS A 76 -3.92 -1.63 4.56
CA LYS A 76 -3.82 -1.27 5.99
C LYS A 76 -3.78 -2.52 6.86
N GLU A 77 -4.71 -3.44 6.64
CA GLU A 77 -4.75 -4.70 7.39
C GLU A 77 -3.46 -5.50 7.15
N ALA A 78 -2.96 -5.58 5.91
CA ALA A 78 -1.67 -6.19 5.58
C ALA A 78 -0.51 -5.56 6.36
N ALA A 79 -0.51 -4.24 6.54
CA ALA A 79 0.49 -3.52 7.33
C ALA A 79 0.36 -3.81 8.84
N GLU A 80 -0.86 -3.90 9.36
CA GLU A 80 -1.13 -4.21 10.78
C GLU A 80 -0.74 -5.65 11.15
N VAL A 81 -0.96 -6.61 10.26
CA VAL A 81 -0.55 -8.01 10.49
C VAL A 81 0.94 -8.25 10.26
N CYS A 82 1.67 -7.25 9.73
CA CYS A 82 3.08 -7.39 9.43
C CYS A 82 3.91 -7.37 10.74
N PRO A 83 4.59 -8.46 11.13
CA PRO A 83 5.30 -8.53 12.41
C PRO A 83 6.50 -7.59 12.49
N VAL A 84 7.03 -7.16 11.34
CA VAL A 84 8.18 -6.26 11.22
C VAL A 84 7.79 -4.87 10.68
N GLN A 85 6.49 -4.60 10.52
CA GLN A 85 5.93 -3.29 10.14
C GLN A 85 6.64 -2.62 8.95
N VAL A 86 6.93 -3.39 7.90
CA VAL A 86 7.65 -2.90 6.70
C VAL A 86 6.74 -2.30 5.62
N ILE A 87 5.45 -2.22 5.91
CA ILE A 87 4.43 -1.70 5.00
C ILE A 87 3.96 -0.37 5.58
N HIS A 88 4.06 0.69 4.80
CA HIS A 88 3.71 2.05 5.20
C HIS A 88 2.73 2.64 4.19
N ILE A 89 1.77 3.40 4.67
CA ILE A 89 0.80 4.06 3.81
C ILE A 89 0.84 5.54 4.09
N TYR A 90 1.00 6.33 3.04
CA TYR A 90 1.04 7.77 3.09
C TYR A 90 -0.13 8.34 2.28
N ASP A 91 -0.65 9.47 2.72
CA ASP A 91 -1.49 10.31 1.88
C ASP A 91 -0.60 10.98 0.82
N ASP A 92 -0.87 10.74 -0.46
CA ASP A 92 -0.04 11.25 -1.56
C ASP A 92 -0.23 12.76 -1.76
N GLU A 93 -1.34 13.33 -1.27
CA GLU A 93 -1.64 14.77 -1.36
C GLU A 93 -0.99 15.56 -0.21
N THR A 94 -1.06 15.05 1.02
CA THR A 94 -0.54 15.75 2.21
C THR A 94 0.86 15.29 2.63
N GLY A 95 1.28 14.10 2.20
CA GLY A 95 2.50 13.44 2.66
C GLY A 95 2.38 12.86 4.08
N GLU A 96 1.18 12.86 4.67
CA GLU A 96 0.95 12.35 6.02
C GLU A 96 1.03 10.82 6.05
N LYS A 97 1.73 10.28 7.05
CA LYS A 97 1.82 8.84 7.27
C LYS A 97 0.57 8.36 8.02
N LEU A 98 -0.17 7.44 7.40
CA LEU A 98 -1.37 6.82 7.95
C LEU A 98 -1.07 5.58 8.79
N ILE A 99 -0.04 4.81 8.43
CA ILE A 99 0.46 3.63 9.15
C ILE A 99 1.95 3.40 8.90
#